data_AF-A0A3B0PHY0-F1
#
_entry.id   AF-A0A3B0PHY0-F1
#
_cell.length_a   1.000
_cell.length_b   1.000
_cell.length_c   1.000
_cell.angle_alpha   90.00
_cell.angle_beta   90.00
_cell.angle_gamma   90.00
#
_symmetry.space_group_name_H-M   'P 1'
#
loop_
_entity.id
_entity.type
_entity.pdbx_description
1 polymer ?
#
loop_
_entity_poly.entity_id
_entity_poly.type
_entity_poly.pdbx_seq_one_letter_code
_entity_poly.pdbx_strand_id
1 'polypeptide(L)'
;MQVKGDETADRKLLMHKNEIRKIKFQLDTQPITLIPLKLYFNKDSLLKIEIALARGLKKYDKREKIAKEETQKRINKLLKNF
;
A
#
# COMPACT_ATOMS: atom_id res chain seq x y z
N MET A 1 11.27 31.83 3.04
CA MET A 1 10.25 31.59 4.08
C MET A 1 10.02 30.08 4.16
N GLN A 2 10.76 29.37 5.02
CA GLN A 2 10.59 27.92 5.19
C GLN A 2 9.44 27.68 6.16
N VAL A 3 8.23 27.45 5.63
CA VAL A 3 7.13 26.91 6.42
C VAL A 3 7.40 25.41 6.57
N LYS A 4 8.03 25.04 7.69
CA LYS A 4 8.30 23.64 8.03
C LYS A 4 6.98 23.03 8.54
N GLY A 5 6.23 22.38 7.65
CA GLY A 5 5.04 21.62 8.05
C GLY A 5 5.46 20.35 8.80
N ASP A 6 4.69 19.96 9.81
CA ASP A 6 4.92 18.70 10.54
C ASP A 6 4.92 17.50 9.58
N GLU A 7 5.99 16.71 9.61
CA GLU A 7 6.25 15.59 8.69
C GLU A 7 5.22 14.46 8.87
N THR A 8 4.68 14.31 10.08
CA THR A 8 3.74 13.23 10.47
C THR A 8 2.30 13.70 10.60
N ALA A 9 1.98 14.92 10.17
CA ALA A 9 0.64 15.47 10.32
C ALA A 9 -0.41 14.68 9.53
N ASP A 10 -1.55 14.42 10.18
CA ASP A 10 -2.70 13.76 9.57
C ASP A 10 -3.30 14.63 8.45
N ARG A 11 -3.45 14.05 7.25
CA ARG A 11 -4.12 14.69 6.12
C ARG A 11 -5.46 14.05 5.84
N LYS A 12 -6.50 14.87 5.74
CA LYS A 12 -7.83 14.42 5.32
C LYS A 12 -7.82 14.05 3.84
N LEU A 13 -8.29 12.84 3.52
CA LEU A 13 -8.45 12.36 2.15
C LEU A 13 -9.84 12.73 1.61
N LEU A 14 -9.90 13.11 0.34
CA LEU A 14 -11.14 13.43 -0.36
C LEU A 14 -11.59 12.19 -1.15
N MET A 15 -12.84 11.78 -0.94
CA MET A 15 -13.47 10.62 -1.60
C MET A 15 -14.98 10.85 -1.71
N HIS A 16 -15.65 10.10 -2.59
CA HIS A 16 -17.11 10.19 -2.66
C HIS A 16 -17.77 9.53 -1.44
N LYS A 17 -18.87 10.11 -0.97
CA LYS A 17 -19.60 9.66 0.23
C LYS A 17 -19.96 8.17 0.20
N ASN A 18 -20.34 7.65 -0.97
CA ASN A 18 -20.72 6.25 -1.14
C ASN A 18 -19.52 5.31 -1.00
N GLU A 19 -18.35 5.72 -1.51
CA GLU A 19 -17.12 4.95 -1.43
C GLU A 19 -16.61 4.89 0.03
N ILE A 20 -16.68 6.01 0.76
CA ILE A 20 -16.31 6.06 2.18
C ILE A 20 -17.15 5.07 2.99
N ARG A 21 -18.47 5.03 2.76
CA ARG A 21 -19.37 4.10 3.44
C ARG A 21 -19.06 2.65 3.12
N LYS A 22 -18.78 2.34 1.84
CA LYS A 22 -18.40 0.99 1.40
C LYS A 22 -17.11 0.52 2.07
N ILE A 23 -16.07 1.35 2.06
CA ILE A 23 -14.78 1.02 2.69
C ILE A 23 -14.93 0.87 4.20
N LYS A 24 -15.67 1.77 4.85
CA LYS A 24 -15.95 1.69 6.30
C LYS A 24 -16.64 0.37 6.67
N PHE A 25 -17.68 0.00 5.93
CA PHE A 25 -18.36 -1.28 6.15
C PHE A 25 -17.43 -2.49 6.00
N GLN A 26 -16.53 -2.47 5.01
CA GLN A 26 -15.56 -3.56 4.81
C GLN A 26 -14.51 -3.62 5.93
N LEU A 27 -14.05 -2.47 6.43
CA LEU A 27 -13.14 -2.38 7.58
C LEU A 27 -13.78 -2.88 8.88
N ASP A 28 -15.06 -2.57 9.09
CA ASP A 28 -15.79 -2.96 10.31
C ASP A 28 -16.16 -4.46 10.32
N THR A 29 -16.35 -5.07 9.14
CA THR A 29 -16.80 -6.48 9.01
C THR A 29 -15.69 -7.50 8.94
N GLN A 30 -14.52 -7.13 8.41
CA GLN A 30 -13.41 -8.06 8.17
C GLN A 30 -12.09 -7.52 8.74
N PRO A 31 -11.16 -8.38 9.19
CA PRO A 31 -9.83 -7.96 9.62
C PRO A 31 -8.95 -7.60 8.42
N ILE A 32 -9.29 -6.50 7.77
CA ILE A 32 -8.57 -5.90 6.64
C ILE A 32 -8.09 -4.50 7.03
N THR A 33 -7.08 -4.00 6.36
CA THR A 33 -6.46 -2.70 6.64
C THR A 33 -6.37 -1.90 5.35
N LEU A 34 -6.63 -0.60 5.46
CA LEU A 34 -6.43 0.34 4.36
C LEU A 34 -4.95 0.73 4.28
N ILE A 35 -4.34 0.56 3.11
CA ILE A 35 -2.94 0.89 2.86
C ILE A 35 -2.80 1.79 1.62
N PRO A 36 -1.86 2.75 1.63
CA PRO A 36 -1.51 3.47 0.42
C PRO A 36 -0.65 2.59 -0.49
N LEU A 37 -0.91 2.64 -1.80
CA LEU A 37 -0.11 1.98 -2.82
C LEU A 37 0.84 2.96 -3.49
N LYS A 38 0.29 4.07 -4.00
CA LYS A 38 1.03 5.04 -4.82
C LYS A 38 0.53 6.45 -4.60
N LEU A 39 1.46 7.38 -4.67
CA LEU A 39 1.22 8.81 -4.77
C LEU A 39 1.50 9.22 -6.21
N TYR A 40 0.58 9.92 -6.85
CA TYR A 40 0.74 10.37 -8.24
C TYR A 40 0.10 11.74 -8.44
N PHE A 41 0.65 12.51 -9.38
CA PHE A 41 0.03 13.76 -9.82
C PHE A 41 -0.98 13.46 -10.93
N ASN A 42 -2.18 14.06 -10.86
CA ASN A 42 -3.11 14.03 -11.97
C ASN A 42 -2.78 15.15 -13.00
N LYS A 43 -3.56 15.20 -14.08
CA LYS A 43 -3.43 16.22 -15.14
C LYS A 43 -3.61 17.65 -14.61
N ASP A 44 -4.34 17.81 -13.51
CA ASP A 44 -4.62 19.10 -12.87
C ASP A 44 -3.55 19.47 -11.81
N SER A 45 -2.40 18.80 -11.80
CA SER A 45 -1.31 18.98 -10.83
C SER A 45 -1.70 18.75 -9.36
N LEU A 46 -2.79 18.04 -9.10
CA LEU A 46 -3.20 17.59 -7.77
C LEU A 46 -2.55 16.25 -7.42
N LEU A 47 -2.09 16.15 -6.17
CA LEU A 47 -1.57 14.91 -5.61
C LEU A 47 -2.72 13.97 -5.25
N LYS A 48 -2.77 12.82 -5.90
CA LYS A 48 -3.72 11.73 -5.62
C LYS A 48 -2.99 10.56 -4.97
N ILE A 49 -3.73 9.86 -4.11
CA ILE A 49 -3.27 8.65 -3.44
C ILE A 49 -4.14 7.50 -3.93
N GLU A 50 -3.48 6.47 -4.44
CA GLU A 50 -4.10 5.17 -4.68
C GLU A 50 -4.07 4.38 -3.37
N ILE A 51 -5.25 3.94 -2.91
CA ILE A 51 -5.42 3.17 -1.68
C ILE A 51 -5.95 1.77 -2.00
N ALA A 52 -5.56 0.79 -1.19
CA ALA A 52 -6.02 -0.58 -1.29
C ALA A 52 -6.43 -1.13 0.06
N LEU A 53 -7.37 -2.07 0.04
CA LEU A 53 -7.71 -2.87 1.20
C LEU A 53 -6.93 -4.17 1.15
N ALA A 54 -6.14 -4.42 2.19
CA ALA A 54 -5.27 -5.58 2.26
C ALA A 54 -5.52 -6.35 3.55
N ARG A 55 -5.26 -7.67 3.51
CA ARG A 55 -5.22 -8.53 4.68
C ARG A 55 -3.79 -8.97 4.93
N GLY A 56 -3.35 -8.97 6.18
CA GLY A 56 -2.06 -9.53 6.55
C GLY A 56 -1.96 -11.02 6.17
N LEU A 57 -0.82 -11.41 5.58
CA LEU A 57 -0.53 -12.83 5.33
C LEU A 57 -0.40 -13.58 6.65
N LYS A 58 -0.92 -14.81 6.70
CA LYS A 58 -0.76 -15.66 7.88
C LYS A 58 0.68 -16.16 7.97
N LYS A 59 1.10 -16.61 9.17
CA LYS A 59 2.50 -17.02 9.42
C LYS A 59 2.98 -18.12 8.48
N TYR A 60 2.10 -19.06 8.09
CA TYR A 60 2.44 -20.13 7.15
C TYR A 60 2.68 -19.57 5.73
N ASP A 61 1.77 -18.74 5.22
CA ASP A 61 1.90 -18.10 3.91
C ASP A 61 3.19 -17.28 3.78
N LYS A 62 3.59 -16.60 4.86
CA LYS A 62 4.84 -15.83 4.91
C LYS A 62 6.07 -16.69 4.67
N ARG A 63 6.11 -17.92 5.23
CA ARG A 63 7.27 -18.83 5.07
C ARG A 63 7.44 -19.27 3.62
N GLU A 64 6.36 -19.69 2.98
CA GLU A 64 6.39 -20.08 1.56
C GLU A 64 6.80 -18.91 0.66
N LYS A 65 6.29 -17.71 0.95
CA LYS A 65 6.65 -16.50 0.21
C LYS A 65 8.14 -16.19 0.31
N ILE A 66 8.71 -16.25 1.52
CA ILE A 66 10.14 -16.00 1.75
C ILE A 66 11.00 -17.02 1.00
N ALA A 67 10.67 -18.31 1.09
CA ALA A 67 11.41 -19.36 0.40
C ALA A 67 11.40 -19.17 -1.13
N LYS A 68 10.25 -18.78 -1.69
CA LYS A 68 10.12 -18.46 -3.13
C LYS A 68 10.95 -17.23 -3.51
N GLU A 69 10.89 -16.16 -2.73
CA GLU A 69 11.65 -14.93 -2.99
C GLU A 69 13.17 -15.15 -2.91
N GLU A 70 13.64 -15.93 -1.94
CA GLU A 70 15.06 -16.31 -1.82
C GLU A 70 15.53 -17.13 -3.02
N THR A 71 14.73 -18.12 -3.43
CA THR A 71 15.02 -18.96 -4.60
C THR A 71 15.11 -18.10 -5.86
N GLN A 72 14.15 -17.20 -6.08
CA GLN A 72 14.15 -16.30 -7.23
C GLN A 72 15.36 -15.35 -7.22
N LYS A 73 15.71 -14.78 -6.07
CA LYS A 73 16.91 -13.95 -5.93
C LYS A 73 18.18 -14.71 -6.28
N ARG A 74 18.30 -15.99 -5.86
CA ARG A 74 19.45 -16.84 -6.17
C ARG A 74 19.55 -17.12 -7.67
N ILE A 75 18.44 -17.46 -8.31
CA ILE A 75 18.38 -17.68 -9.77
C ILE A 75 18.80 -16.41 -10.52
N ASN A 76 18.23 -15.26 -10.15
CA ASN A 76 18.55 -13.98 -10.79
C ASN A 76 20.04 -13.61 -10.64
N LYS A 77 20.66 -13.92 -9.48
CA LYS A 77 22.09 -13.69 -9.26
C LYS A 77 22.97 -14.61 -10.12
N LEU A 78 22.58 -15.87 -10.30
CA LEU A 78 23.28 -16.79 -11.19
C LEU A 78 23.21 -16.31 -12.63
N LEU A 79 22.02 -15.95 -13.12
CA LEU A 79 21.80 -15.44 -14.48
C LEU A 79 22.57 -14.15 -14.79
N LYS A 80 22.83 -13.30 -13.78
CA LYS A 80 23.56 -12.03 -13.96
C LYS A 80 25.10 -12.20 -13.94
N ASN A 81 25.58 -13.34 -13.45
CA ASN A 81 27.00 -13.66 -13.38
C ASN A 81 27.48 -14.54 -14.55
N PHE A 82 26.56 -14.93 -15.45
CA PHE A 82 26.86 -15.39 -16.80
C PHE A 82 26.82 -14.18 -17.75
#